data_AF-A0A358FXR1-F1
#
_entry.id   AF-A0A358FXR1-F1
#
_cell.length_a   1.000
_cell.length_b   1.000
_cell.length_c   1.000
_cell.angle_alpha   90.00
_cell.angle_beta   90.00
_cell.angle_gamma   90.00
#
_symmetry.space_group_name_H-M   'P 1'
#
loop_
_entity.id
_entity.type
_entity.pdbx_description
1 polymer ?
#
loop_
_entity_poly.entity_id
_entity_poly.type
_entity_poly.pdbx_seq_one_letter_code
_entity_poly.pdbx_strand_id
1 'polypeptide(L)' 'MTALQSVPIFSEVHEDTLNALVTAAEVKELVRGDVLFNEGDEPNSLHIVLSGRIAIVMISGVDDRESVVALMDSG' A
#
# COMPACT_ATOMS: atom_id res chain seq x y z
N MET A 1 13.45 -6.23 -13.28
CA MET A 1 12.13 -6.74 -12.84
C MET A 1 11.63 -5.83 -11.76
N THR A 2 10.72 -4.95 -12.14
CA THR A 2 10.10 -3.95 -11.26
C THR A 2 9.03 -4.64 -10.43
N ALA A 3 8.98 -4.39 -9.11
CA ALA A 3 8.01 -5.01 -8.20
C ALA A 3 6.54 -4.83 -8.63
N LEU A 4 6.26 -3.84 -9.49
CA LEU A 4 4.93 -3.61 -10.06
C LEU A 4 4.48 -4.75 -10.99
N GLN A 5 5.40 -5.44 -11.68
CA GLN A 5 5.03 -6.54 -12.60
C GLN A 5 4.48 -7.77 -11.86
N SER A 6 4.76 -7.93 -10.57
CA SER A 6 4.17 -9.01 -9.77
C SER A 6 2.79 -8.68 -9.20
N VAL A 7 2.34 -7.42 -9.29
CA VAL A 7 1.03 -7.00 -8.80
C VAL A 7 -0.02 -7.25 -9.89
N PRO A 8 -1.07 -8.05 -9.64
CA PRO A 8 -2.03 -8.44 -10.68
C PRO A 8 -2.72 -7.28 -11.40
N ILE A 9 -2.94 -6.15 -10.74
CA ILE A 9 -3.58 -4.97 -11.36
C ILE A 9 -2.74 -4.36 -12.49
N PHE A 10 -1.43 -4.65 -12.52
CA PHE A 10 -0.50 -4.12 -13.51
C PHE A 10 -0.09 -5.14 -14.58
N SER A 11 -0.65 -6.35 -14.58
CA SER A 11 -0.24 -7.41 -15.51
C SER A 11 -0.50 -7.09 -16.99
N GLU A 12 -1.46 -6.21 -17.27
CA GLU A 12 -1.83 -5.80 -18.63
C GLU A 12 -1.22 -4.44 -19.04
N VAL A 13 -0.42 -3.82 -18.16
CA VAL A 13 0.18 -2.52 -18.42
C VAL A 13 1.50 -2.69 -19.16
N HIS A 14 1.66 -1.94 -20.26
CA HIS A 14 2.90 -1.97 -21.05
C HIS A 14 4.12 -1.52 -20.22
N GLU A 15 5.28 -2.12 -20.51
CA GLU A 15 6.51 -1.91 -19.75
C GLU A 15 6.92 -0.43 -19.68
N ASP A 16 6.78 0.31 -20.77
CA ASP A 16 7.09 1.75 -20.79
C ASP A 16 6.24 2.57 -19.81
N THR A 17 4.94 2.24 -19.69
CA THR A 17 4.04 2.88 -18.74
C THR A 17 4.40 2.49 -17.30
N LEU A 18 4.79 1.23 -17.06
CA LEU A 18 5.28 0.80 -15.75
C LEU A 18 6.56 1.51 -15.35
N ASN A 19 7.48 1.71 -16.29
CA ASN A 19 8.72 2.44 -16.05
C ASN A 19 8.44 3.92 -15.74
N ALA A 20 7.49 4.54 -16.45
CA ALA A 20 7.06 5.90 -16.15
C ALA A 20 6.43 6.01 -14.74
N LEU A 21 5.58 5.05 -14.35
CA LEU A 21 4.99 4.99 -13.01
C LEU A 21 6.07 4.85 -11.93
N VAL A 22 7.02 3.94 -12.10
CA VAL A 22 8.12 3.72 -11.15
C VAL A 22 9.00 4.96 -11.02
N THR A 23 9.23 5.66 -12.13
CA THR A 23 10.02 6.90 -12.14
C THR A 23 9.32 8.04 -11.40
N ALA A 24 7.99 8.08 -11.44
CA ALA A 24 7.18 9.08 -10.74
C ALA A 24 6.84 8.69 -9.28
N ALA A 25 7.03 7.43 -8.91
CA ALA A 25 6.70 6.91 -7.58
C ALA A 25 7.73 7.33 -6.53
N GLU A 26 7.27 7.44 -5.28
CA GLU A 26 8.10 7.70 -4.12
C GLU A 26 8.22 6.43 -3.25
N VAL A 27 9.43 6.14 -2.79
CA VAL A 27 9.66 5.07 -1.81
C VAL A 27 9.54 5.65 -0.41
N LYS A 28 8.61 5.10 0.38
CA LYS A 28 8.44 5.42 1.79
C LYS A 28 8.99 4.29 2.65
N GLU A 29 9.93 4.61 3.52
CA GLU A 29 10.40 3.70 4.57
C GLU A 29 9.59 3.94 5.83
N LEU A 30 9.11 2.87 6.45
CA LEU A 30 8.29 2.90 7.65
C LEU A 30 8.90 1.98 8.70
N VAL A 31 8.79 2.37 9.96
CA VAL A 31 9.11 1.52 11.11
C VAL A 31 7.83 1.05 11.80
N ARG A 32 7.96 0.06 12.69
CA ARG A 32 6.83 -0.46 13.44
C ARG A 32 6.18 0.66 14.26
N GLY A 33 4.88 0.86 14.06
CA GLY A 33 4.08 1.89 14.74
C GLY A 33 3.80 3.10 13.85
N ASP A 34 4.49 3.24 12.72
CA ASP A 34 4.15 4.28 11.75
C ASP A 34 2.80 3.99 11.09
N VAL A 35 2.05 5.06 10.84
CA VAL A 35 0.76 5.02 10.16
C VAL A 35 0.94 5.62 8.77
N LEU A 36 0.57 4.84 7.74
CA LEU A 36 0.69 5.27 6.35
C LEU A 36 -0.38 6.31 5.97
N PHE A 37 -1.61 6.07 6.41
CA PHE A 37 -2.76 6.98 6.36
C PHE A 37 -3.82 6.51 7.36
N ASN A 38 -4.73 7.40 7.73
CA ASN A 38 -5.88 7.10 8.59
C ASN A 38 -7.15 6.90 7.78
N GLU A 39 -8.13 6.24 8.38
CA GLU A 39 -9.49 6.19 7.83
C GLU A 39 -10.07 7.61 7.72
N GLY A 40 -10.64 7.93 6.57
CA GLY A 40 -11.22 9.25 6.30
C GLY A 40 -10.25 10.28 5.72
N ASP A 41 -8.95 9.98 5.63
CA ASP A 41 -8.00 10.82 4.92
C ASP A 41 -8.36 10.91 3.42
N GLU A 42 -8.08 12.05 2.80
CA GLU A 42 -8.38 12.27 1.38
C GLU A 42 -7.58 11.29 0.49
N PRO A 43 -8.25 10.50 -0.37
CA PRO A 43 -7.58 9.49 -1.18
C PRO A 43 -6.77 10.16 -2.30
N ASN A 44 -5.45 10.21 -2.15
CA ASN A 44 -4.55 10.85 -3.11
C ASN A 44 -3.46 9.92 -3.68
N SER A 45 -3.30 8.71 -3.14
CA SER A 45 -2.15 7.84 -3.43
C SER A 45 -2.51 6.35 -3.48
N LEU A 46 -1.77 5.60 -4.27
CA LEU A 46 -1.73 4.13 -4.24
C LEU A 46 -0.40 3.67 -3.66
N HIS A 47 -0.44 2.68 -2.77
CA HIS A 47 0.75 2.13 -2.13
C HIS A 47 0.92 0.65 -2.48
N ILE A 48 2.17 0.24 -2.70
CA ILE A 48 2.57 -1.14 -2.95
C ILE A 48 3.63 -1.50 -1.93
N VAL A 49 3.47 -2.63 -1.24
CA VAL A 49 4.46 -3.09 -0.26
C VAL A 49 5.62 -3.70 -1.03
N LEU A 50 6.80 -3.08 -0.91
CA LEU A 50 8.04 -3.62 -1.51
C LEU A 50 8.70 -4.65 -0.59
N SER A 51 8.61 -4.43 0.73
CA SER A 51 9.19 -5.30 1.77
C SER A 51 8.48 -5.06 3.10
N GLY A 52 8.42 -6.10 3.94
CA GLY A 52 7.75 -6.04 5.24
C GLY A 52 6.25 -6.28 5.14
N ARG A 53 5.51 -5.76 6.13
CA ARG A 53 4.07 -5.95 6.27
C ARG A 53 3.38 -4.69 6.74
N ILE A 54 2.18 -4.44 6.21
CA ILE A 54 1.30 -3.36 6.65
C ILE A 54 -0.03 -3.97 7.08
N ALA A 55 -0.45 -3.68 8.32
CA ALA A 55 -1.76 -4.06 8.81
C ALA A 55 -2.77 -2.98 8.45
N ILE A 56 -3.93 -3.40 7.94
CA ILE A 56 -5.10 -2.53 7.81
C ILE A 56 -5.95 -2.75 9.05
N VAL A 57 -6.18 -1.68 9.80
CA VAL A 57 -6.93 -1.68 11.05
C VAL A 57 -8.17 -0.82 10.86
N MET A 58 -9.32 -1.29 11.34
CA MET A 58 -10.53 -0.49 11.46
C MET A 58 -10.86 -0.29 12.94
N ILE A 59 -11.34 0.92 13.27
CA ILE A 59 -11.79 1.26 14.63
C ILE A 59 -13.31 1.15 14.65
N SER A 60 -13.83 0.26 15.49
CA SER A 60 -15.26 0.13 15.71
C SER A 60 -15.80 1.33 16.49
N GLY A 61 -16.70 2.11 15.88
CA GLY A 61 -17.33 3.27 16.53
C GLY A 61 -18.28 2.92 17.69
N VAL A 62 -18.51 1.63 17.99
CA VAL A 62 -19.40 1.17 19.07
C VAL A 62 -18.65 0.91 20.37
N ASP A 63 -17.37 0.55 20.30
CA ASP A 63 -16.59 0.10 21.47
C ASP A 63 -15.10 0.49 21.43
N ASP A 64 -14.70 1.40 20.54
CA ASP A 64 -13.32 1.87 20.33
C ASP A 64 -12.30 0.74 20.16
N ARG A 65 -12.75 -0.43 19.70
CA ARG A 65 -11.86 -1.57 19.46
C ARG A 65 -11.20 -1.45 18.09
N GLU A 66 -9.87 -1.58 18.11
CA GLU A 66 -9.06 -1.80 16.93
C GLU A 66 -9.16 -3.27 16.49
N SER A 67 -9.53 -3.47 15.22
CA SER A 67 -9.54 -4.80 14.60
C SER A 67 -8.68 -4.80 13.35
N VAL A 68 -7.75 -5.75 13.27
CA VAL A 68 -6.98 -6.00 12.04
C VAL A 68 -7.89 -6.71 11.05
N VAL A 69 -8.13 -6.07 9.91
CA VAL A 69 -9.07 -6.57 8.89
C VAL A 69 -8.36 -7.12 7.67
N ALA A 70 -7.12 -6.70 7.44
CA ALA A 70 -6.25 -7.28 6.43
C ALA A 70 -4.78 -7.08 6.79
N LEU A 71 -3.93 -7.94 6.23
CA LEU A 71 -2.48 -7.81 6.32
C LEU A 71 -1.93 -7.84 4.90
N MET A 72 -1.24 -6.77 4.51
CA MET A 72 -0.60 -6.65 3.21
C MET A 72 0.87 -7.07 3.35
N ASP A 73 1.28 -8.02 2.53
CA ASP A 73 2.66 -8.46 2.34
C ASP A 73 3.18 -7.92 1.00
N SER A 74 4.43 -8.23 0.64
CA SER A 74 5.02 -7.76 -0.61
C SER A 74 4.26 -8.24 -1.87
N GLY A 75 4.01 -7.31 -2.80
CA GLY A 75 3.27 -7.56 -4.05
C GLY A 75 1.85 -6.99 -4.03
#